data_AF-A0A7V0ZAV9-F1
#
_entry.id   AF-A0A7V0ZAV9-F1
#
_cell.length_a   1.000
_cell.length_b   1.000
_cell.length_c   1.000
_cell.angle_alpha   90.00
_cell.angle_beta   90.00
_cell.angle_gamma   90.00
#
_symmetry.space_group_name_H-M   'P 1'
#
loop_
_entity.id
_entity.type
_entity.pdbx_description
1 polymer ?
#
loop_
_entity_poly.entity_id
_entity_poly.type
_entity_poly.pdbx_seq_one_letter_code
_entity_poly.pdbx_strand_id
1 'polypeptide(L)' 'MRARRFPQANKLLGPPPDQRDECVALSICIDKNYQISQWVPSEEDIERINAGGPIWLFVISKEHPPVWVQTESPFE' A
#
# COMPACT_ATOMS: atom_id res chain seq x y z
N MET A 1 4.65 -1.23 -7.02
CA MET A 1 3.48 -0.33 -7.05
C MET A 1 3.68 0.86 -6.12
N ARG A 2 2.97 1.98 -6.35
CA ARG A 2 3.09 3.20 -5.53
C ARG A 2 1.75 3.65 -4.96
N ALA A 3 1.71 3.94 -3.67
CA ALA A 3 0.55 4.58 -3.05
C ALA A 3 0.34 6.00 -3.61
N ARG A 4 -0.92 6.34 -3.92
CA ARG A 4 -1.29 7.62 -4.53
C ARG A 4 -2.35 8.32 -3.70
N ARG A 5 -2.25 9.65 -3.60
CA ARG A 5 -3.33 10.49 -3.10
C ARG A 5 -4.51 10.48 -4.09
N PHE A 6 -5.73 10.32 -3.57
CA PHE A 6 -6.96 10.24 -4.35
C PHE A 6 -8.02 11.20 -3.81
N PRO A 7 -9.03 11.61 -4.61
CA PRO A 7 -9.97 12.68 -4.24
C PRO A 7 -10.77 12.41 -2.96
N GLN A 8 -11.09 11.15 -2.69
CA GLN A 8 -11.88 10.73 -1.54
C GLN A 8 -11.03 10.54 -0.26
N ALA A 9 -9.70 10.68 -0.33
CA ALA A 9 -8.85 10.55 0.85
C ALA A 9 -9.18 11.65 1.87
N ASN A 10 -9.52 11.25 3.09
CA ASN A 10 -9.95 12.13 4.18
C ASN A 10 -9.03 12.07 5.41
N LYS A 11 -7.99 11.22 5.39
CA LYS A 11 -6.98 11.10 6.44
C LYS A 11 -5.61 10.78 5.85
N LEU A 12 -4.57 11.38 6.44
CA LEU A 12 -3.19 10.98 6.20
C LEU A 12 -2.75 10.10 7.38
N LEU A 13 -2.49 8.83 7.11
CA LEU A 13 -1.92 7.92 8.08
C LEU A 13 -0.40 8.14 8.10
N GLY A 14 0.10 8.78 9.15
CA GLY A 14 1.54 8.97 9.33
C GLY A 14 2.25 7.66 9.69
N PRO A 15 3.56 7.58 9.48
CA PRO A 15 4.34 6.43 9.94
C PRO A 15 4.28 6.31 11.47
N PRO A 16 4.35 5.09 12.02
CA PRO A 16 4.57 4.88 13.45
C PRO A 16 5.79 5.67 13.95
N PRO A 17 5.77 6.18 15.20
CA PRO A 17 6.85 7.03 15.70
C PRO A 17 8.25 6.42 15.62
N ASP A 18 8.33 5.10 15.74
CA ASP A 18 9.53 4.26 15.72
C ASP A 18 9.95 3.79 14.31
N GLN A 19 9.09 3.95 13.31
CA GLN A 19 9.34 3.48 11.93
C GLN A 19 9.34 4.62 10.90
N ARG A 20 9.67 5.85 11.32
CA ARG A 20 9.62 7.03 10.45
C ARG A 20 10.53 6.94 9.22
N ASP A 21 11.62 6.18 9.32
CA ASP A 21 12.59 6.00 8.25
C ASP A 21 12.24 4.84 7.30
N GLU A 22 11.39 3.91 7.76
CA GLU A 22 11.02 2.69 7.03
C GLU A 22 9.61 2.77 6.43
N CYS A 23 8.75 3.60 7.02
CA CYS A 23 7.36 3.78 6.61
C CYS A 23 7.13 5.16 6.03
N VAL A 24 6.35 5.23 4.96
CA VAL A 24 5.87 6.48 4.37
C VAL A 24 4.45 6.78 4.81
N ALA A 25 4.09 8.07 4.84
CA ALA A 25 2.71 8.45 5.10
C ALA A 25 1.77 7.95 3.99
N LEU A 26 0.62 7.41 4.36
CA LEU A 26 -0.36 6.84 3.44
C LEU A 26 -1.64 7.68 3.43
N SER A 27 -2.02 8.18 2.25
CA SER A 27 -3.32 8.83 2.08
C SER A 27 -4.42 7.77 2.08
N ILE A 28 -5.39 7.89 2.98
CA ILE A 28 -6.49 6.94 3.12
C ILE A 28 -7.86 7.65 3.18
N CYS A 29 -8.90 6.90 2.85
CA CYS A 29 -10.28 7.23 3.15
C CYS A 29 -10.75 6.31 4.27
N ILE A 30 -11.25 6.89 5.36
CA ILE A 30 -12.02 6.17 6.37
C ILE A 30 -13.49 6.30 5.98
N ASP A 31 -14.14 5.18 5.69
CA ASP A 31 -15.58 5.08 5.46
C ASP A 31 -16.16 3.96 6.33
N LYS A 32 -16.93 4.33 7.35
CA LYS A 32 -17.45 3.44 8.41
C LYS A 32 -16.33 2.61 9.05
N ASN A 33 -16.28 1.32 8.73
CA ASN A 33 -15.31 0.35 9.27
C ASN A 33 -14.18 0.03 8.28
N TYR A 34 -14.13 0.70 7.13
CA TYR A 34 -13.14 0.46 6.10
C TYR A 34 -12.07 1.55 6.08
N GLN A 35 -10.83 1.13 5.87
CA GLN A 35 -9.72 2.01 5.55
C GLN A 35 -9.27 1.70 4.13
N ILE A 36 -9.41 2.68 3.24
CA ILE A 36 -9.24 2.50 1.80
C ILE A 36 -8.02 3.30 1.36
N SER A 37 -7.10 2.65 0.65
CA SER A 37 -5.92 3.26 0.03
C SER A 37 -5.89 2.97 -1.46
N GLN A 38 -5.39 3.91 -2.27
CA GLN A 38 -5.23 3.71 -3.71
C GLN A 38 -3.76 3.49 -4.06
N TRP A 39 -3.52 2.48 -4.90
CA TRP A 39 -2.19 2.11 -5.41
C TRP A 39 -2.22 2.15 -6.93
N VAL A 40 -1.13 2.63 -7.52
CA VAL A 40 -0.95 2.68 -8.97
C VAL A 40 0.29 1.85 -9.33
N PRO A 41 0.16 0.85 -10.22
CA PRO A 41 1.31 0.10 -10.71
C PRO A 41 2.18 0.95 -11.65
N SER A 42 3.48 0.68 -11.68
CA SER A 42 4.35 1.16 -12.76
C SER A 42 4.07 0.42 -14.07
N GLU A 43 4.67 0.84 -15.18
CA GLU A 43 4.59 0.10 -16.46
C GLU A 43 5.13 -1.34 -16.30
N GLU A 44 6.25 -1.51 -15.60
CA GLU A 44 6.82 -2.83 -15.29
C GLU A 44 5.87 -3.68 -14.42
N ASP A 45 5.25 -3.09 -13.38
CA ASP A 45 4.25 -3.78 -12.58
C ASP A 45 3.06 -4.23 -13.46
N ILE A 46 2.61 -3.38 -14.38
CA ILE A 46 1.52 -3.69 -15.31
C ILE A 46 1.90 -4.87 -16.21
N GLU A 47 3.10 -4.89 -16.76
CA GLU A 47 3.60 -5.99 -17.58
C GLU A 47 3.59 -7.32 -16.80
N ARG A 48 4.11 -7.32 -15.56
CA ARG A 48 4.11 -8.49 -14.68
C ARG A 48 2.69 -8.97 -14.38
N ILE A 49 1.77 -8.06 -14.06
CA ILE A 49 0.36 -8.39 -13.80
C ILE A 49 -0.30 -8.97 -15.06
N ASN A 50 -0.10 -8.36 -16.23
CA ASN A 50 -0.68 -8.81 -17.50
C ASN A 50 -0.13 -10.17 -17.95
N ALA A 51 1.10 -10.51 -17.55
CA ALA A 51 1.68 -11.85 -17.76
C ALA A 51 1.08 -12.93 -16.81
N GLY A 52 0.14 -12.56 -15.94
CA GLY A 52 -0.46 -13.45 -14.94
C GLY A 52 0.29 -13.49 -13.61
N GLY A 53 1.24 -12.56 -13.39
CA GLY A 53 1.96 -12.41 -12.14
C GLY A 53 1.05 -11.97 -10.98
N PRO A 54 1.29 -12.47 -9.75
CA PRO A 54 0.49 -12.11 -8.59
C PRO A 54 0.76 -10.69 -8.10
N ILE A 55 -0.16 -10.18 -7.28
CA ILE A 55 0.03 -8.97 -6.47
C ILE A 55 0.17 -9.41 -5.02
N TRP A 56 1.27 -9.01 -4.39
CA TRP A 56 1.57 -9.31 -2.99
C TRP A 56 1.23 -8.13 -2.09
N LEU A 57 0.44 -8.40 -1.04
CA LEU A 57 0.10 -7.45 0.01
C LEU A 57 0.90 -7.79 1.28
N PHE A 58 1.65 -6.82 1.77
CA PHE A 58 2.40 -6.93 3.02
C PHE A 58 1.69 -6.16 4.12
N VAL A 59 1.71 -6.75 5.31
CA VAL A 59 0.97 -6.32 6.51
C VAL A 59 1.96 -6.39 7.67
N ILE A 60 2.61 -5.28 8.02
CA ILE A 60 3.70 -5.24 9.02
C ILE A 60 3.17 -5.05 10.45
N SER A 61 2.20 -5.86 10.90
CA SER A 61 1.72 -5.88 12.30
C SER A 61 0.64 -6.93 12.50
N LYS A 62 0.24 -7.11 13.76
CA LYS A 62 -0.83 -8.02 14.17
C LYS A 62 -2.20 -7.35 14.32
N GLU A 63 -2.27 -6.01 14.29
CA GLU A 63 -3.49 -5.28 14.70
C GLU A 63 -3.91 -4.19 13.69
N HIS A 64 -3.06 -3.18 13.46
CA HIS A 64 -3.35 -2.11 12.49
C HIS A 64 -2.07 -1.62 11.80
N PRO A 65 -1.60 -2.31 10.74
CA PRO A 65 -0.23 -2.17 10.29
C PRO A 65 0.04 -1.15 9.20
N PRO A 66 1.31 -0.72 9.09
CA PRO A 66 1.88 -0.33 7.81
C PRO A 66 1.65 -1.43 6.77
N VAL A 67 1.14 -1.06 5.61
CA VAL A 67 0.92 -1.97 4.49
C VAL A 67 1.64 -1.46 3.26
N TRP A 68 2.13 -2.38 2.43
CA TRP A 68 2.57 -2.06 1.08
C TRP A 68 2.17 -3.15 0.10
N VAL A 69 2.16 -2.79 -1.19
CA VAL A 69 1.75 -3.70 -2.26
C VAL A 69 2.80 -3.71 -3.36
N GLN A 70 3.17 -4.90 -3.84
CA GLN A 70 4.19 -5.08 -4.87
C GLN A 70 3.87 -6.26 -5.78
N THR A 71 4.55 -6.32 -6.93
CA THR A 71 4.48 -7.45 -7.88
C THR A 71 5.61 -8.47 -7.66
N GLU A 72 6.66 -8.09 -6.91
CA GLU A 72 7.81 -8.94 -6.61
C GLU A 72 7.48 -9.98 -5.53
N SER A 73 7.91 -11.22 -5.77
CA SER A 73 7.73 -12.31 -4.83
C SER A 73 8.49 -12.04 -3.52
N PRO A 74 7.86 -12.20 -2.34
CA PRO A 74 8.58 -12.19 -1.06
C PRO A 74 9.49 -13.40 -0.85
N PHE A 75 9.41 -14.43 -1.71
CA PHE A 75 10.03 -15.73 -1.50
C PHE A 75 11.18 -16.03 -2.47
N GLU A 76 11.55 -15.03 -3.29
CA GLU A 76 12.65 -15.11 -4.25
C GLU A 76 13.89 -14.37 -3.73
#